data_AF-A0A7Y8ERH5-F1
#
_entry.id   AF-A0A7Y8ERH5-F1
#
_cell.length_a   1.000
_cell.length_b   1.000
_cell.length_c   1.000
_cell.angle_alpha   90.00
_cell.angle_beta   90.00
_cell.angle_gamma   90.00
#
_symmetry.space_group_name_H-M   'P 1'
#
loop_
_entity.id
_entity.type
_entity.pdbx_description
1 polymer ?
#
loop_
_entity_poly.entity_id
_entity_poly.type
_entity_poly.pdbx_seq_one_letter_code
_entity_poly.pdbx_strand_id
1 'polypeptide(L)'
;MNSVQLLRGQLRPALMGLLMAVACVTTVRADDGVALTSIDQVPDGVEVRGKQVAAYTWDDHQGKNLLVLAEQVSERDDDGTQSAFVYAAQYLLSGDHPKRVWMLYDDVQHCQFDASLRFDMAATKVTDLSGDGITQATVGYSRTCTSDVSPNEFKLIMHVGKSQKYRLRGVDRVGASWWDEEAGALRGMPLPKDCSVAAQQALVSQYKEQGTELPLPGCYSEEKDFAKAPEGYLTFMRQHWFALMQKQDADWSQSQAQPQDPTDDEE
;
A
#
# COMPACT_ATOMS: atom_id res chain seq x y z
N MET A 1 4.52 -90.90 47.68
CA MET A 1 5.39 -90.93 46.49
C MET A 1 4.74 -90.09 45.42
N ASN A 2 5.46 -89.04 44.97
CA ASN A 2 5.54 -88.47 43.62
C ASN A 2 4.25 -88.33 42.78
N SER A 3 3.97 -87.26 42.04
CA SER A 3 4.72 -86.06 41.68
C SER A 3 3.78 -85.22 40.78
N VAL A 4 3.83 -83.89 40.98
CA VAL A 4 3.97 -82.84 39.94
C VAL A 4 2.92 -82.77 38.80
N GLN A 5 2.20 -81.64 38.68
CA GLN A 5 2.42 -80.64 37.61
C GLN A 5 1.54 -79.38 37.74
N LEU A 6 2.19 -78.24 37.52
CA LEU A 6 1.70 -76.86 37.45
C LEU A 6 0.78 -76.61 36.25
N LEU A 7 -0.23 -75.75 36.40
CA LEU A 7 -0.73 -74.96 35.27
C LEU A 7 -1.03 -73.50 35.65
N ARG A 8 -0.30 -72.62 34.95
CA ARG A 8 -0.41 -71.16 34.78
C ARG A 8 -1.84 -70.60 34.75
N GLY A 9 -2.08 -69.54 35.52
CA GLY A 9 -3.16 -68.57 35.32
C GLY A 9 -2.57 -67.18 35.02
N GLN A 10 -3.02 -66.59 33.90
CA GLN A 10 -2.49 -65.37 33.28
C GLN A 10 -2.82 -64.08 34.06
N LEU A 11 -1.82 -63.20 34.25
CA LEU A 11 -1.99 -61.81 34.63
C LEU A 11 -2.28 -60.97 33.37
N ARG A 12 -3.42 -60.27 33.35
CA ARG A 12 -3.75 -59.26 32.34
C ARG A 12 -2.94 -57.98 32.61
N PRO A 13 -2.26 -57.38 31.62
CA PRO A 13 -1.73 -56.04 31.76
C PRO A 13 -2.86 -55.03 31.51
N ALA A 14 -3.07 -54.11 32.47
CA ALA A 14 -3.90 -52.93 32.25
C ALA A 14 -3.09 -51.92 31.43
N LEU A 15 -3.55 -51.66 30.20
CA LEU A 15 -2.98 -50.67 29.30
C LEU A 15 -3.45 -49.28 29.76
N MET A 16 -2.58 -48.55 30.45
CA MET A 16 -2.83 -47.17 30.88
C MET A 16 -2.52 -46.25 29.70
N GLY A 17 -3.56 -45.92 28.92
CA GLY A 17 -3.47 -45.05 27.76
C GLY A 17 -3.16 -43.61 28.17
N LEU A 18 -1.98 -43.12 27.77
CA LEU A 18 -1.54 -41.75 27.91
C LEU A 18 -2.26 -40.89 26.85
N LEU A 19 -3.27 -40.13 27.24
CA LEU A 19 -3.90 -39.10 26.40
C LEU A 19 -2.93 -37.93 26.24
N MET A 20 -2.17 -37.90 25.15
CA MET A 20 -1.51 -36.67 24.69
C MET A 20 -2.58 -35.71 24.15
N ALA A 21 -2.84 -34.64 24.90
CA ALA A 21 -3.58 -33.49 24.38
C ALA A 21 -2.72 -32.81 23.29
N VAL A 22 -3.07 -33.03 22.03
CA VAL A 22 -2.53 -32.26 20.91
C VAL A 22 -3.12 -30.85 21.02
N ALA A 23 -2.34 -29.91 21.54
CA ALA A 23 -2.66 -28.50 21.40
C ALA A 23 -2.50 -28.13 19.93
N CYS A 24 -3.61 -27.96 19.21
CA CYS A 24 -3.62 -27.29 17.91
C CYS A 24 -3.16 -25.85 18.12
N VAL A 25 -1.87 -25.59 17.95
CA VAL A 25 -1.36 -24.23 17.75
C VAL A 25 -1.83 -23.82 16.36
N THR A 26 -2.97 -23.15 16.29
CA THR A 26 -3.36 -22.42 15.09
C THR A 26 -2.40 -21.26 14.96
N THR A 27 -1.35 -21.43 14.15
CA THR A 27 -0.58 -20.30 13.64
C THR A 27 -1.54 -19.47 12.78
N VAL A 28 -2.15 -18.43 13.36
CA VAL A 28 -2.80 -17.38 12.59
C VAL A 28 -1.71 -16.83 11.67
N ARG A 29 -1.88 -17.02 10.36
CA ARG A 29 -0.99 -16.40 9.38
C ARG A 29 -1.22 -14.90 9.48
N ALA A 30 -0.19 -14.15 9.85
CA ALA A 30 -0.22 -12.69 10.02
C ALA A 30 -0.35 -11.92 8.69
N ASP A 31 -1.07 -12.45 7.70
CA ASP A 31 -0.91 -12.02 6.29
C ASP A 31 -2.21 -11.92 5.48
N ASP A 32 -3.37 -12.33 6.03
CA ASP A 32 -4.65 -12.07 5.38
C ASP A 32 -5.12 -10.68 5.81
N GLY A 33 -4.74 -9.64 5.05
CA GLY A 33 -5.02 -8.23 5.36
C GLY A 33 -6.42 -7.98 5.95
N VAL A 34 -6.49 -7.02 6.86
CA VAL A 34 -7.73 -6.71 7.60
C VAL A 34 -8.80 -6.24 6.61
N ALA A 35 -9.97 -6.89 6.65
CA ALA A 35 -11.09 -6.52 5.81
C ALA A 35 -11.60 -5.12 6.20
N LEU A 36 -11.62 -4.22 5.22
CA LEU A 36 -12.09 -2.85 5.39
C LEU A 36 -13.56 -2.76 4.99
N THR A 37 -14.35 -2.08 5.83
CA THR A 37 -15.71 -1.67 5.46
C THR A 37 -15.68 -0.23 5.00
N SER A 38 -16.09 0.03 3.75
CA SER A 38 -16.26 1.40 3.25
C SER A 38 -17.46 2.06 3.92
N ILE A 39 -17.33 3.34 4.25
CA ILE A 39 -18.44 4.17 4.71
C ILE A 39 -18.49 5.46 3.90
N ASP A 40 -19.71 5.93 3.60
CA ASP A 40 -19.89 7.14 2.79
C ASP A 40 -19.87 8.41 3.66
N GLN A 41 -20.40 8.31 4.89
CA GLN A 41 -20.51 9.42 5.82
C GLN A 41 -19.64 9.20 7.03
N VAL A 42 -18.73 10.14 7.26
CA VAL A 42 -17.86 10.17 8.41
C VAL A 42 -18.65 10.63 9.66
N PRO A 43 -18.49 9.98 10.83
CA PRO A 43 -19.22 10.35 12.05
C PRO A 43 -18.93 11.77 12.56
N ASP A 44 -19.87 12.33 13.33
CA ASP A 44 -19.70 13.62 14.00
C ASP A 44 -18.43 13.66 14.87
N GLY A 45 -17.76 14.81 14.86
CA GLY A 45 -16.52 15.03 15.63
C GLY A 45 -15.24 14.52 14.96
N VAL A 46 -15.34 13.86 13.81
CA VAL A 46 -14.18 13.57 12.96
C VAL A 46 -13.86 14.78 12.09
N GLU A 47 -12.58 15.11 11.98
CA GLU A 47 -12.11 16.21 11.14
C GLU A 47 -11.84 15.68 9.73
N VAL A 48 -12.34 16.37 8.71
CA VAL A 48 -12.07 16.09 7.31
C VAL A 48 -11.63 17.40 6.66
N ARG A 49 -10.42 17.44 6.11
CA ARG A 49 -9.89 18.61 5.39
C ARG A 49 -9.89 18.33 3.90
N GLY A 50 -10.57 19.17 3.13
CA GLY A 50 -10.79 18.96 1.70
C GLY A 50 -12.00 18.08 1.41
N LYS A 51 -12.12 17.61 0.17
CA LYS A 51 -13.19 16.71 -0.27
C LYS A 51 -12.86 15.28 0.16
N GLN A 52 -13.74 14.65 0.94
CA GLN A 52 -13.63 13.23 1.25
C GLN A 52 -13.65 12.41 -0.04
N VAL A 53 -12.65 11.54 -0.22
CA VAL A 53 -12.57 10.61 -1.35
C VAL A 53 -12.80 9.17 -0.93
N ALA A 54 -12.48 8.83 0.32
CA ALA A 54 -12.80 7.53 0.90
C ALA A 54 -12.83 7.58 2.44
N ALA A 55 -13.57 6.66 3.05
CA ALA A 55 -13.50 6.38 4.47
C ALA A 55 -13.69 4.89 4.72
N TYR A 56 -12.88 4.33 5.63
CA TYR A 56 -12.85 2.90 5.92
C TYR A 56 -12.91 2.66 7.42
N THR A 57 -13.67 1.65 7.85
CA THR A 57 -13.68 1.19 9.24
C THR A 57 -13.28 -0.26 9.35
N TRP A 58 -12.63 -0.60 10.46
CA TRP A 58 -12.29 -1.96 10.86
C TRP A 58 -12.20 -2.04 12.38
N ASP A 59 -12.22 -3.25 12.94
CA ASP A 59 -11.99 -3.47 14.36
C ASP A 59 -10.60 -4.07 14.57
N ASP A 60 -9.92 -3.64 15.63
CA ASP A 60 -8.69 -4.26 16.12
C ASP A 60 -8.68 -4.30 17.66
N HIS A 61 -7.58 -4.73 18.29
CA HIS A 61 -7.49 -4.79 19.76
C HIS A 61 -7.58 -3.42 20.44
N GLN A 62 -7.39 -2.31 19.72
CA GLN A 62 -7.56 -0.96 20.25
C GLN A 62 -9.01 -0.46 20.14
N GLY A 63 -9.85 -1.17 19.37
CA GLY A 63 -11.27 -0.93 19.21
C GLY A 63 -11.67 -0.69 17.76
N LYS A 64 -12.78 0.02 17.56
CA LYS A 64 -13.28 0.37 16.23
C LYS A 64 -12.46 1.52 15.66
N ASN A 65 -11.79 1.27 14.55
CA ASN A 65 -10.99 2.24 13.83
C ASN A 65 -11.76 2.87 12.66
N LEU A 66 -11.34 4.07 12.29
CA LEU A 66 -11.79 4.81 11.11
C LEU A 66 -10.58 5.45 10.44
N LEU A 67 -10.36 5.18 9.16
CA LEU A 67 -9.44 5.91 8.30
C LEU A 67 -10.25 6.82 7.37
N VAL A 68 -9.94 8.10 7.32
CA VAL A 68 -10.53 9.05 6.37
C VAL A 68 -9.44 9.56 5.43
N LEU A 69 -9.75 9.58 4.14
CA LEU A 69 -8.92 10.12 3.06
C LEU A 69 -9.67 11.26 2.38
N ALA A 70 -8.99 12.40 2.24
CA ALA A 70 -9.54 13.59 1.60
C ALA A 70 -8.49 14.29 0.73
N GLU A 71 -8.97 14.92 -0.33
CA GLU A 71 -8.15 15.57 -1.34
C GLU A 71 -8.71 16.94 -1.64
N GLN A 72 -7.85 17.86 -2.08
CA GLN A 72 -8.28 19.15 -2.60
C GLN A 72 -7.31 19.60 -3.68
N VAL A 73 -7.86 20.20 -4.72
CA VAL A 73 -7.13 21.03 -5.68
C VAL A 73 -7.79 22.41 -5.61
N SER A 74 -6.99 23.47 -5.53
CA SER A 74 -7.52 24.83 -5.54
C SER A 74 -7.98 25.20 -6.95
N GLU A 75 -8.82 26.22 -7.04
CA GLU A 75 -8.91 26.96 -8.29
C GLU A 75 -7.58 27.67 -8.56
N ARG A 76 -7.40 28.13 -9.80
CA ARG A 76 -6.19 28.85 -10.18
C ARG A 76 -6.25 30.27 -9.58
N ASP A 77 -5.20 30.66 -8.89
CA ASP A 77 -5.06 31.98 -8.27
C ASP A 77 -4.81 33.07 -9.34
N ASP A 78 -4.94 34.34 -8.97
CA ASP A 78 -4.76 35.50 -9.87
C ASP A 78 -3.37 35.55 -10.54
N ASP A 79 -2.36 34.96 -9.89
CA ASP A 79 -1.00 34.84 -10.43
C ASP A 79 -0.82 33.67 -11.41
N GLY A 80 -1.91 32.96 -11.70
CA GLY A 80 -1.93 31.80 -12.59
C GLY A 80 -1.48 30.50 -11.93
N THR A 81 -1.22 30.48 -10.62
CA THR A 81 -0.77 29.28 -9.92
C THR A 81 -1.92 28.46 -9.34
N GLN A 82 -1.68 27.18 -9.07
CA GLN A 82 -2.61 26.27 -8.43
C GLN A 82 -1.93 25.51 -7.29
N SER A 83 -2.69 25.13 -6.28
CA SER A 83 -2.24 24.31 -5.17
C SER A 83 -3.09 23.04 -5.04
N ALA A 84 -2.52 21.98 -4.48
CA ALA A 84 -3.22 20.74 -4.21
C ALA A 84 -2.73 20.13 -2.89
N PHE A 85 -3.61 19.44 -2.16
CA PHE A 85 -3.23 18.73 -0.95
C PHE A 85 -3.99 17.42 -0.76
N VAL A 86 -3.37 16.52 -0.01
CA VAL A 86 -4.03 15.35 0.57
C VAL A 86 -4.07 15.47 2.08
N TYR A 87 -5.13 14.92 2.66
CA TYR A 87 -5.31 14.74 4.08
C TYR A 87 -5.73 13.30 4.37
N ALA A 88 -5.03 12.63 5.27
CA ALA A 88 -5.47 11.36 5.82
C ALA A 88 -5.41 11.38 7.35
N ALA A 89 -6.34 10.72 8.01
CA ALA A 89 -6.31 10.56 9.45
C ALA A 89 -6.97 9.27 9.89
N GLN A 90 -6.37 8.62 10.90
CA GLN A 90 -6.98 7.50 11.60
C GLN A 90 -7.55 7.96 12.93
N TYR A 91 -8.73 7.45 13.26
CA TYR A 91 -9.46 7.69 14.49
C TYR A 91 -9.81 6.36 15.15
N LEU A 92 -9.83 6.35 16.48
CA LEU A 92 -10.53 5.35 17.28
C LEU A 92 -11.92 5.90 17.61
N LEU A 93 -12.95 5.16 17.26
CA LEU A 93 -14.34 5.46 17.57
C LEU A 93 -14.65 4.90 18.97
N SER A 94 -14.30 5.66 20.02
CA SER A 94 -14.48 5.24 21.41
C SER A 94 -15.31 6.26 22.20
N GLY A 95 -16.40 5.81 22.85
CA GLY A 95 -17.26 6.68 23.66
C GLY A 95 -17.99 7.74 22.83
N ASP A 96 -18.15 8.94 23.40
CA ASP A 96 -18.93 10.03 22.79
C ASP A 96 -18.18 10.83 21.72
N HIS A 97 -16.85 10.71 21.64
CA HIS A 97 -16.02 11.51 20.73
C HIS A 97 -14.92 10.68 20.03
N PRO A 98 -14.82 10.73 18.70
CA PRO A 98 -13.72 10.11 17.95
C PRO A 98 -12.34 10.65 18.39
N LYS A 99 -11.40 9.74 18.65
CA LYS A 99 -10.04 10.09 19.08
C LYS A 99 -9.06 9.89 17.94
N ARG A 100 -8.46 10.98 17.45
CA ARG A 100 -7.42 10.91 16.41
C ARG A 100 -6.18 10.16 16.91
N VAL A 101 -5.75 9.17 16.15
CA VAL A 101 -4.53 8.38 16.38
C VAL A 101 -3.35 9.06 15.70
N TRP A 102 -3.49 9.38 14.42
CA TRP A 102 -2.51 10.10 13.62
C TRP A 102 -3.20 10.91 12.53
N MET A 103 -2.45 11.86 11.96
CA MET A 103 -2.81 12.54 10.72
C MET A 103 -1.61 12.61 9.77
N LEU A 104 -1.93 12.75 8.50
CA LEU A 104 -1.04 12.98 7.39
C LEU A 104 -1.60 14.16 6.59
N TYR A 105 -0.71 15.08 6.25
CA TYR A 105 -0.98 16.17 5.32
C TYR A 105 0.26 16.32 4.44
N ASP A 106 0.05 16.49 3.15
CA ASP A 106 1.09 16.79 2.17
C ASP A 106 0.49 17.66 1.06
N ASP A 107 1.30 18.52 0.48
CA ASP A 107 0.84 19.52 -0.48
C ASP A 107 1.83 19.83 -1.61
N VAL A 108 1.25 20.43 -2.64
CA VAL A 108 1.90 21.18 -3.70
C VAL A 108 1.34 22.57 -3.60
N GLN A 109 2.22 23.57 -3.48
CA GLN A 109 1.83 24.96 -3.34
C GLN A 109 2.39 25.76 -4.52
N HIS A 110 1.63 26.75 -5.00
CA HIS A 110 2.06 27.71 -6.02
C HIS A 110 2.63 27.04 -7.29
N CYS A 111 1.96 25.99 -7.76
CA CYS A 111 2.33 25.34 -9.02
C CYS A 111 1.94 26.23 -10.20
N GLN A 112 2.87 26.53 -11.10
CA GLN A 112 2.59 27.31 -12.33
C GLN A 112 1.96 26.45 -13.45
N PHE A 113 1.83 25.16 -13.21
CA PHE A 113 1.26 24.18 -14.14
C PHE A 113 0.06 23.49 -13.48
N ASP A 114 -0.17 22.21 -13.81
CA ASP A 114 -1.26 21.45 -13.23
C ASP A 114 -0.81 20.81 -11.91
N ALA A 115 -1.39 21.29 -10.81
CA ALA A 115 -1.16 20.74 -9.48
C ALA A 115 -2.09 19.56 -9.24
N SER A 116 -1.55 18.42 -8.82
CA SER A 116 -2.37 17.28 -8.42
C SER A 116 -1.72 16.51 -7.29
N LEU A 117 -2.55 16.06 -6.36
CA LEU A 117 -2.15 15.25 -5.21
C LEU A 117 -3.31 14.30 -4.89
N ARG A 118 -3.13 13.01 -5.21
CA ARG A 118 -4.22 12.04 -5.30
C ARG A 118 -3.85 10.75 -4.61
N PHE A 119 -4.73 10.24 -3.75
CA PHE A 119 -4.57 8.93 -3.16
C PHE A 119 -4.79 7.83 -4.21
N ASP A 120 -3.92 6.82 -4.17
CA ASP A 120 -4.13 5.56 -4.84
C ASP A 120 -4.96 4.67 -3.89
N MET A 121 -6.24 4.47 -4.21
CA MET A 121 -7.14 3.64 -3.39
C MET A 121 -6.66 2.19 -3.29
N ALA A 122 -6.00 1.65 -4.33
CA ALA A 122 -5.43 0.31 -4.29
C ALA A 122 -4.25 0.22 -3.32
N ALA A 123 -3.58 1.34 -3.06
CA ALA A 123 -2.50 1.43 -2.08
C ALA A 123 -3.00 1.40 -0.63
N THR A 124 -4.30 1.63 -0.38
CA THR A 124 -4.85 1.62 0.97
C THR A 124 -5.00 0.19 1.49
N LYS A 125 -4.25 -0.15 2.55
CA LYS A 125 -4.25 -1.47 3.19
C LYS A 125 -4.16 -1.33 4.70
N VAL A 126 -4.86 -2.20 5.41
CA VAL A 126 -4.68 -2.39 6.85
C VAL A 126 -4.26 -3.83 7.11
N THR A 127 -3.24 -4.01 7.93
CA THR A 127 -2.61 -5.31 8.20
C THR A 127 -2.31 -5.44 9.69
N ASP A 128 -2.15 -6.67 10.18
CA ASP A 128 -1.57 -6.97 11.49
C ASP A 128 -0.30 -7.80 11.28
N LEU A 129 0.76 -7.13 10.81
CA LEU A 129 2.03 -7.76 10.44
C LEU A 129 2.78 -8.31 11.67
N SER A 130 2.49 -7.77 12.86
CA SER A 130 3.04 -8.22 14.14
C SER A 130 2.27 -9.38 14.76
N GLY A 131 1.01 -9.60 14.36
CA GLY A 131 0.14 -10.62 14.95
C GLY A 131 -0.24 -10.31 16.40
N ASP A 132 -0.15 -9.05 16.84
CA ASP A 132 -0.48 -8.61 18.20
C ASP A 132 -1.90 -8.02 18.28
N GLY A 133 -2.64 -8.03 17.17
CA GLY A 133 -3.95 -7.45 17.01
C GLY A 133 -3.94 -5.92 17.00
N ILE A 134 -2.78 -5.27 16.91
CA ILE A 134 -2.66 -3.84 16.68
C ILE A 134 -2.32 -3.63 15.21
N THR A 135 -3.21 -2.95 14.50
CA THR A 135 -3.10 -2.85 13.04
C THR A 135 -2.15 -1.76 12.57
N GLN A 136 -1.56 -1.96 11.39
CA GLN A 136 -0.80 -0.96 10.62
C GLN A 136 -1.65 -0.50 9.43
N ALA A 137 -1.82 0.81 9.29
CA ALA A 137 -2.55 1.41 8.18
C ALA A 137 -1.58 1.99 7.15
N THR A 138 -1.67 1.50 5.92
CA THR A 138 -0.86 1.95 4.78
C THR A 138 -1.73 2.72 3.81
N VAL A 139 -1.26 3.89 3.39
CA VAL A 139 -1.87 4.74 2.36
C VAL A 139 -0.82 5.12 1.33
N GLY A 140 -1.22 5.26 0.06
CA GLY A 140 -0.33 5.71 -1.01
C GLY A 140 -0.96 6.84 -1.81
N TYR A 141 -0.14 7.75 -2.32
CA TYR A 141 -0.61 8.87 -3.14
C TYR A 141 0.47 9.34 -4.12
N SER A 142 0.01 9.87 -5.26
CA SER A 142 0.84 10.57 -6.23
C SER A 142 0.82 12.09 -5.96
N ARG A 143 1.90 12.75 -6.35
CA ARG A 143 2.12 14.20 -6.21
C ARG A 143 2.76 14.74 -7.48
N THR A 144 2.19 15.80 -8.03
CA THR A 144 2.70 16.42 -9.26
C THR A 144 2.45 17.92 -9.35
N CYS A 145 3.32 18.57 -10.09
CA CYS A 145 3.24 19.93 -10.57
C CYS A 145 3.93 19.95 -11.94
N THR A 146 3.20 19.55 -12.98
CA THR A 146 3.79 19.36 -14.32
C THR A 146 2.87 19.90 -15.41
N SER A 147 3.44 20.09 -16.60
CA SER A 147 2.74 20.49 -17.84
C SER A 147 2.75 19.39 -18.92
N ASP A 148 3.27 18.21 -18.58
CA ASP A 148 3.37 17.06 -19.47
C ASP A 148 2.77 15.80 -18.86
N VAL A 149 2.65 14.76 -19.66
CA VAL A 149 2.31 13.42 -19.18
C VAL A 149 3.62 12.71 -18.85
N SER A 150 4.02 12.78 -17.59
CA SER A 150 5.22 12.13 -17.08
C SER A 150 4.96 11.41 -15.75
N PRO A 151 5.84 10.48 -15.35
CA PRO A 151 5.73 9.80 -14.07
C PRO A 151 5.73 10.79 -12.89
N ASN A 152 4.82 10.59 -11.95
CA ASN A 152 4.66 11.49 -10.80
C ASN A 152 5.50 11.02 -9.61
N GLU A 153 5.77 11.91 -8.66
CA GLU A 153 6.25 11.49 -7.36
C GLU A 153 5.20 10.59 -6.69
N PHE A 154 5.62 9.45 -6.16
CA PHE A 154 4.75 8.52 -5.42
C PHE A 154 5.27 8.28 -4.01
N LYS A 155 4.35 8.28 -3.05
CA LYS A 155 4.66 8.02 -1.64
C LYS A 155 3.76 6.92 -1.12
N LEU A 156 4.35 5.88 -0.55
CA LEU A 156 3.65 4.81 0.15
C LEU A 156 4.01 4.87 1.63
N ILE A 157 3.03 5.07 2.49
CA ILE A 157 3.23 5.45 3.89
C ILE A 157 2.45 4.51 4.80
N MET A 158 3.17 3.78 5.64
CA MET A 158 2.62 2.96 6.71
C MET A 158 2.66 3.71 8.04
N HIS A 159 1.53 3.77 8.72
CA HIS A 159 1.37 4.29 10.07
C HIS A 159 1.14 3.13 11.06
N VAL A 160 1.83 3.19 12.19
CA VAL A 160 1.72 2.20 13.28
C VAL A 160 1.49 2.94 14.59
N GLY A 161 0.30 2.76 15.17
CA GLY A 161 -0.12 3.55 16.32
C GLY A 161 0.03 5.06 16.09
N LYS A 162 0.39 5.81 17.14
CA LYS A 162 0.40 7.28 17.09
C LYS A 162 1.68 7.90 16.53
N SER A 163 2.82 7.23 16.64
CA SER A 163 4.13 7.86 16.47
C SER A 163 5.03 7.20 15.44
N GLN A 164 4.78 5.93 15.10
CA GLN A 164 5.61 5.21 14.15
C GLN A 164 5.07 5.38 12.74
N LYS A 165 5.97 5.72 11.82
CA LYS A 165 5.67 5.94 10.42
C LYS A 165 6.84 5.47 9.58
N TYR A 166 6.55 4.68 8.54
CA TYR A 166 7.52 4.13 7.60
C TYR A 166 7.10 4.48 6.17
N ARG A 167 8.06 4.84 5.32
CA ARG A 167 7.76 5.40 3.99
C ARG A 167 8.68 4.86 2.92
N LEU A 168 8.10 4.53 1.79
CA LEU A 168 8.81 4.44 0.51
C LEU A 168 8.43 5.66 -0.32
N ARG A 169 9.42 6.25 -1.00
CA ARG A 169 9.25 7.42 -1.87
C ARG A 169 9.92 7.14 -3.19
N GLY A 170 9.28 7.51 -4.27
CA GLY A 170 9.72 7.13 -5.60
C GLY A 170 8.93 7.81 -6.68
N VAL A 171 8.87 7.14 -7.81
CA VAL A 171 8.18 7.60 -9.00
C VAL A 171 7.17 6.53 -9.43
N ASP A 172 5.97 6.94 -9.81
CA ASP A 172 4.92 6.04 -10.28
C ASP A 172 5.16 5.54 -11.73
N ARG A 173 4.18 4.87 -12.33
CA ARG A 173 4.25 4.36 -13.72
C ARG A 173 3.46 5.19 -14.74
N VAL A 174 2.87 6.31 -14.35
CA VAL A 174 2.12 7.17 -15.28
C VAL A 174 3.07 7.69 -16.35
N GLY A 175 2.67 7.71 -17.62
CA GLY A 175 3.52 8.24 -18.70
C GLY A 175 4.82 7.46 -18.97
N ALA A 176 5.03 6.30 -18.33
CA ALA A 176 6.28 5.55 -18.49
C ALA A 176 6.35 4.71 -19.78
N SER A 177 5.21 4.54 -20.45
CA SER A 177 5.11 3.97 -21.80
C SER A 177 4.20 4.83 -22.69
N TRP A 178 4.40 4.76 -24.00
CA TRP A 178 3.65 5.49 -25.02
C TRP A 178 3.46 4.64 -26.27
N TRP A 179 2.41 4.92 -27.03
CA TRP A 179 2.20 4.27 -28.32
C TRP A 179 3.11 4.87 -29.40
N ASP A 180 3.87 4.02 -30.08
CA ASP A 180 4.68 4.38 -31.25
C ASP A 180 3.91 3.96 -32.49
N GLU A 181 3.32 4.94 -33.17
CA GLU A 181 2.49 4.73 -34.37
C GLU A 181 3.27 4.12 -35.53
N GLU A 182 4.54 4.51 -35.70
CA GLU A 182 5.39 4.01 -36.79
C GLU A 182 5.75 2.53 -36.56
N ALA A 183 6.05 2.17 -35.31
CA ALA A 183 6.31 0.77 -34.95
C ALA A 183 5.04 -0.07 -34.75
N GLY A 184 3.86 0.57 -34.62
CA GLY A 184 2.60 -0.08 -34.29
C GLY A 184 2.65 -0.83 -32.94
N ALA A 185 3.38 -0.27 -31.96
CA ALA A 185 3.63 -0.95 -30.68
C ALA A 185 3.84 0.04 -29.53
N LEU A 186 3.60 -0.41 -28.30
CA LEU A 186 3.99 0.34 -27.10
C LEU A 186 5.53 0.39 -26.97
N ARG A 187 6.03 1.57 -26.63
CA ARG A 187 7.42 1.85 -26.26
C ARG A 187 7.47 2.36 -24.84
N GLY A 188 8.63 2.23 -24.21
CA GLY A 188 8.85 2.66 -22.84
C GLY A 188 9.82 1.75 -22.13
N MET A 189 10.36 2.23 -21.03
CA MET A 189 11.22 1.43 -20.18
C MET A 189 10.34 0.45 -19.38
N PRO A 190 10.64 -0.86 -19.41
CA PRO A 190 9.87 -1.84 -18.66
C PRO A 190 10.06 -1.62 -17.15
N LEU A 191 9.11 -2.08 -16.36
CA LEU A 191 9.24 -2.05 -14.90
C LEU A 191 10.48 -2.88 -14.46
N PRO A 192 11.41 -2.32 -13.67
CA PRO A 192 12.52 -3.09 -13.11
C PRO A 192 12.01 -4.25 -12.24
N LYS A 193 12.78 -5.34 -12.19
CA LYS A 193 12.44 -6.52 -11.36
C LYS A 193 12.34 -6.18 -9.87
N ASP A 194 13.20 -5.28 -9.41
CA ASP A 194 13.21 -4.74 -8.06
C ASP A 194 13.78 -3.30 -8.08
N CYS A 195 13.62 -2.57 -6.98
CA CYS A 195 14.07 -1.17 -6.87
C CYS A 195 15.55 -1.08 -6.46
N SER A 196 16.32 -2.16 -6.49
CA SER A 196 17.74 -2.07 -6.16
C SER A 196 18.46 -1.20 -7.19
N VAL A 197 19.44 -0.43 -6.73
CA VAL A 197 20.29 0.41 -7.60
C VAL A 197 20.89 -0.43 -8.73
N ALA A 198 21.31 -1.67 -8.45
CA ALA A 198 21.88 -2.57 -9.44
C ALA A 198 20.88 -2.97 -10.53
N ALA A 199 19.64 -3.32 -10.16
CA ALA A 199 18.60 -3.67 -11.12
C ALA A 199 18.23 -2.47 -12.02
N GLN A 200 18.11 -1.28 -11.43
CA GLN A 200 17.81 -0.06 -12.17
C GLN A 200 18.96 0.33 -13.13
N GLN A 201 20.21 0.29 -12.66
CA GLN A 201 21.39 0.58 -13.49
C GLN A 201 21.58 -0.43 -14.64
N ALA A 202 21.27 -1.70 -14.41
CA ALA A 202 21.31 -2.72 -15.44
C ALA A 202 20.32 -2.39 -16.56
N LEU A 203 19.12 -1.91 -16.21
CA LEU A 203 18.10 -1.53 -17.19
C LEU A 203 18.51 -0.30 -18.00
N VAL A 204 18.99 0.77 -17.34
CA VAL A 204 19.53 1.97 -18.02
C VAL A 204 20.62 1.59 -19.03
N SER A 205 21.54 0.71 -18.62
CA SER A 205 22.64 0.25 -19.47
C SER A 205 22.15 -0.55 -20.68
N GLN A 206 21.12 -1.38 -20.50
CA GLN A 206 20.53 -2.19 -21.58
C GLN A 206 19.81 -1.32 -22.63
N TYR A 207 19.08 -0.30 -22.18
CA TYR A 207 18.31 0.59 -23.05
C TYR A 207 19.16 1.72 -23.64
N LYS A 208 20.44 1.81 -23.25
CA LYS A 208 21.42 2.81 -23.71
C LYS A 208 20.93 4.25 -23.54
N GLU A 209 20.03 4.47 -22.59
CA GLU A 209 19.54 5.81 -22.30
C GLU A 209 20.61 6.56 -21.50
N GLN A 210 21.25 7.53 -22.15
CA GLN A 210 22.14 8.45 -21.47
C GLN A 210 21.29 9.50 -20.76
N GLY A 211 21.60 9.76 -19.49
CA GLY A 211 20.95 10.84 -18.72
C GLY A 211 19.66 10.44 -17.98
N THR A 212 19.26 9.17 -17.97
CA THR A 212 18.15 8.71 -17.13
C THR A 212 18.51 8.81 -15.66
N GLU A 213 17.75 9.61 -14.91
CA GLU A 213 17.94 9.76 -13.46
C GLU A 213 17.27 8.61 -12.69
N LEU A 214 17.86 8.24 -11.55
CA LEU A 214 17.28 7.27 -10.62
C LEU A 214 16.50 7.99 -9.52
N PRO A 215 15.40 7.42 -9.00
CA PRO A 215 14.86 6.11 -9.35
C PRO A 215 14.10 6.12 -10.69
N LEU A 216 14.11 4.99 -11.37
CA LEU A 216 13.32 4.79 -12.59
C LEU A 216 11.81 4.83 -12.29
N PRO A 217 10.96 5.17 -13.28
CA PRO A 217 9.52 5.09 -13.13
C PRO A 217 9.06 3.71 -12.67
N GLY A 218 8.33 3.66 -11.56
CA GLY A 218 7.95 2.44 -10.85
C GLY A 218 8.85 2.05 -9.68
N CYS A 219 9.91 2.82 -9.38
CA CYS A 219 10.83 2.52 -8.30
C CYS A 219 10.83 3.55 -7.17
N TYR A 220 11.02 3.06 -5.95
CA TYR A 220 11.37 3.89 -4.79
C TYR A 220 12.88 4.11 -4.69
N SER A 221 13.30 5.21 -4.06
CA SER A 221 14.70 5.67 -4.02
C SER A 221 15.49 5.12 -2.83
N GLU A 222 14.86 4.95 -1.67
CA GLU A 222 15.53 4.51 -0.44
C GLU A 222 14.58 3.85 0.56
N GLU A 223 15.17 3.18 1.55
CA GLU A 223 14.45 2.40 2.58
C GLU A 223 14.86 2.81 4.00
N LYS A 224 15.50 3.98 4.17
CA LYS A 224 16.11 4.40 5.43
C LYS A 224 15.13 4.45 6.60
N ASP A 225 13.86 4.76 6.33
CA ASP A 225 12.81 4.83 7.34
C ASP A 225 12.60 3.45 8.01
N PHE A 226 12.98 2.36 7.33
CA PHE A 226 12.83 0.98 7.81
C PHE A 226 14.07 0.43 8.53
N ALA A 227 15.14 1.20 8.70
CA ALA A 227 16.38 0.72 9.31
C ALA A 227 16.21 0.14 10.73
N LYS A 228 15.14 0.54 11.43
CA LYS A 228 14.75 0.04 12.76
C LYS A 228 13.31 -0.47 12.80
N ALA A 229 12.74 -0.79 11.64
CA ALA A 229 11.39 -1.33 11.57
C ALA A 229 11.37 -2.76 12.13
N PRO A 230 10.23 -3.19 12.72
CA PRO A 230 9.97 -4.60 12.96
C PRO A 230 10.15 -5.45 11.69
N GLU A 231 10.43 -6.74 11.90
CA GLU A 231 10.55 -7.71 10.82
C GLU A 231 9.25 -7.75 10.00
N GLY A 232 9.38 -7.96 8.68
CA GLY A 232 8.24 -8.06 7.76
C GLY A 232 7.71 -6.73 7.22
N TYR A 233 7.88 -5.61 7.93
CA TYR A 233 7.31 -4.31 7.48
C TYR A 233 7.88 -3.85 6.14
N LEU A 234 9.21 -3.89 5.99
CA LEU A 234 9.86 -3.54 4.73
C LEU A 234 9.50 -4.54 3.63
N THR A 235 9.44 -5.84 3.94
CA THR A 235 9.04 -6.88 2.98
C THR A 235 7.65 -6.62 2.43
N PHE A 236 6.67 -6.38 3.31
CA PHE A 236 5.31 -6.01 2.94
C PHE A 236 5.30 -4.75 2.06
N MET A 237 5.98 -3.68 2.49
CA MET A 237 5.97 -2.40 1.77
C MET A 237 6.59 -2.51 0.37
N ARG A 238 7.65 -3.31 0.20
CA ARG A 238 8.24 -3.61 -1.10
C ARG A 238 7.27 -4.36 -2.01
N GLN A 239 6.67 -5.43 -1.50
CA GLN A 239 5.72 -6.25 -2.26
C GLN A 239 4.50 -5.42 -2.68
N HIS A 240 3.97 -4.63 -1.74
CA HIS A 240 2.84 -3.75 -1.98
C HIS A 240 3.17 -2.67 -3.00
N TRP A 241 4.33 -2.00 -2.88
CA TRP A 241 4.81 -1.06 -3.89
C TRP A 241 4.85 -1.70 -5.29
N PHE A 242 5.49 -2.86 -5.43
CA PHE A 242 5.62 -3.53 -6.72
C PHE A 242 4.29 -3.95 -7.31
N ALA A 243 3.36 -4.44 -6.50
CA ALA A 243 2.02 -4.79 -6.96
C ALA A 243 1.27 -3.56 -7.50
N LEU A 244 1.41 -2.40 -6.84
CA LEU A 244 0.83 -1.15 -7.31
C LEU A 244 1.43 -0.71 -8.65
N MET A 245 2.75 -0.74 -8.77
CA MET A 245 3.43 -0.33 -9.99
C MET A 245 3.13 -1.25 -11.18
N GLN A 246 3.03 -2.57 -10.94
CA GLN A 246 2.60 -3.53 -11.96
C GLN A 246 1.16 -3.26 -12.42
N LYS A 247 0.26 -2.98 -11.48
CA LYS A 247 -1.12 -2.64 -11.81
C LYS A 247 -1.20 -1.34 -12.63
N GLN A 248 -0.52 -0.29 -12.18
CA GLN A 248 -0.50 1.00 -12.89
C GLN A 248 0.10 0.85 -14.30
N ASP A 249 1.18 0.08 -14.46
CA ASP A 249 1.80 -0.16 -15.76
C ASP A 249 0.86 -0.87 -16.73
N ALA A 250 0.09 -1.86 -16.24
CA ALA A 250 -0.90 -2.58 -17.03
C ALA A 250 -2.08 -1.67 -17.40
N ASP A 251 -2.65 -0.96 -16.44
CA ASP A 251 -3.78 -0.04 -16.65
C ASP A 251 -3.39 1.07 -17.64
N TRP A 252 -2.19 1.65 -17.48
CA TRP A 252 -1.67 2.68 -18.38
C TRP A 252 -1.47 2.15 -19.80
N SER A 253 -0.77 1.03 -19.95
CA SER A 253 -0.52 0.41 -21.26
C SER A 253 -1.82 0.08 -21.99
N GLN A 254 -2.84 -0.38 -21.26
CA GLN A 254 -4.16 -0.64 -21.83
C GLN A 254 -4.85 0.64 -22.29
N SER A 255 -4.74 1.74 -21.55
CA SER A 255 -5.30 3.05 -21.94
C SER A 255 -4.67 3.61 -23.22
N GLN A 256 -3.38 3.34 -23.46
CA GLN A 256 -2.65 3.80 -24.64
C GLN A 256 -2.91 2.94 -25.89
N ALA A 257 -3.32 1.68 -25.71
CA ALA A 257 -3.57 0.74 -26.81
C ALA A 257 -4.99 0.83 -27.39
N GLN A 258 -5.91 1.56 -26.74
CA GLN A 258 -7.23 1.82 -27.30
C GLN A 258 -7.17 3.05 -28.21
N PRO A 259 -7.84 3.05 -29.39
CA PRO A 259 -8.02 4.27 -30.16
C PRO A 259 -8.66 5.31 -29.23
N GLN A 260 -8.03 6.48 -29.09
CA GLN A 260 -8.73 7.63 -28.53
C GLN A 260 -9.86 7.93 -29.51
N ASP A 261 -11.10 7.62 -29.14
CA ASP A 261 -12.25 8.17 -29.85
C ASP A 261 -12.05 9.69 -29.87
N PRO A 262 -12.14 10.34 -31.05
CA PRO A 262 -12.01 11.77 -31.12
C PRO A 262 -13.02 12.37 -30.16
N THR A 263 -12.51 13.11 -29.17
CA THR A 263 -13.35 13.97 -28.34
C THR A 263 -14.07 14.92 -29.30
N ASP A 264 -15.40 14.78 -29.36
CA ASP A 264 -16.31 15.69 -30.05
C ASP A 264 -16.21 17.09 -29.41
N ASP A 265 -15.16 17.83 -29.75
CA ASP A 265 -14.96 19.26 -29.52
C ASP A 265 -14.22 19.75 -30.79
N GLU A 266 -14.74 20.56 -31.72
CA GLU A 266 -15.75 21.63 -31.66
C GLU A 266 -16.41 21.81 -33.05
N GLU A 267 -17.72 22.10 -33.05
CA GLU A 267 -18.46 22.86 -34.08
C GLU A 267 -18.20 24.37 -33.95
#